data_AF-J9ET58-F1
#
_entry.id   AF-J9ET58-F1
#
_cell.length_a   1.000
_cell.length_b   1.000
_cell.length_c   1.000
_cell.angle_alpha   90.00
_cell.angle_beta   90.00
_cell.angle_gamma   90.00
#
_symmetry.space_group_name_H-M   'P 1'
#
loop_
_entity.id
_entity.type
_entity.pdbx_description
1 polymer ?
#
loop_
_entity_poly.entity_id
_entity_poly.type
_entity_poly.pdbx_seq_one_letter_code
_entity_poly.pdbx_strand_id
1 'polypeptide(L)'
;MTIIVLTIFWLLPVLATSIQCMNGGEWVAHACTMDAQCEPYKIKPTDHVVCLDSECCTVPCSNNGTFTGKTCGTSYDCLPSAENVACLTGLCCT
;
A
#
# COMPACT_ATOMS: atom_id res chain seq x y z
N MET A 1 5.43 2.47 51.19
CA MET A 1 5.34 1.27 50.33
C MET A 1 4.34 1.61 49.23
N THR A 2 4.80 2.20 48.11
CA THR A 2 5.22 1.51 46.87
C THR A 2 3.99 1.04 46.07
N ILE A 3 3.67 1.42 44.83
CA ILE A 3 4.40 1.94 43.65
C ILE A 3 3.29 2.48 42.70
N ILE A 4 3.23 3.76 42.33
CA ILE A 4 3.67 4.29 41.03
C ILE A 4 3.38 3.35 39.83
N VAL A 5 2.13 3.17 39.38
CA VAL A 5 1.85 2.70 38.00
C VAL A 5 0.56 3.29 37.44
N LEU A 6 0.38 4.62 37.52
CA LEU A 6 -0.66 5.34 36.75
C LEU A 6 -0.07 6.13 35.56
N THR A 7 1.18 5.85 35.20
CA THR A 7 1.93 6.65 34.20
C THR A 7 2.77 5.77 33.26
N ILE A 8 2.25 4.61 32.85
CA ILE A 8 2.81 3.83 31.72
C ILE A 8 1.71 3.48 30.71
N PHE A 9 0.94 4.48 30.29
CA PHE A 9 0.44 4.52 28.92
C PHE A 9 1.46 5.32 28.09
N TRP A 10 2.71 4.86 28.17
CA TRP A 10 3.77 5.35 27.32
C TRP A 10 3.36 5.00 25.90
N LEU A 11 3.20 6.02 25.06
CA LEU A 11 4.12 6.26 23.95
C LEU A 11 4.73 4.99 23.35
N LEU A 12 3.91 4.01 23.01
CA LEU A 12 4.20 3.19 21.86
C LEU A 12 3.81 4.07 20.69
N PRO A 13 4.76 4.69 19.95
CA PRO A 13 4.47 4.84 18.53
C PRO A 13 4.14 3.41 18.09
N VAL A 14 2.87 3.16 17.78
CA VAL A 14 2.51 1.97 17.03
C VAL A 14 3.34 2.12 15.78
N LEU A 15 4.48 1.43 15.71
CA LEU A 15 5.22 1.23 14.49
C LEU A 15 4.25 0.40 13.65
N ALA A 16 3.33 1.09 12.97
CA ALA A 16 2.55 0.53 11.89
C ALA A 16 3.56 0.33 10.78
N THR A 17 4.37 -0.72 10.89
CA THR A 17 5.07 -1.27 9.74
C THR A 17 3.96 -1.74 8.83
N SER A 18 3.59 -0.93 7.84
CA SER A 18 2.72 -1.39 6.78
C SER A 18 3.44 -2.58 6.17
N ILE A 19 2.84 -3.77 6.32
CA ILE A 19 3.31 -4.94 5.61
C ILE A 19 3.06 -4.60 4.14
N GLN A 20 4.14 -4.42 3.38
CA GLN A 20 4.04 -4.14 1.97
C GLN A 20 4.10 -5.45 1.22
N CYS A 21 3.22 -5.57 0.24
CA CYS A 21 3.26 -6.67 -0.70
C CYS A 21 4.42 -6.50 -1.68
N MET A 22 4.81 -7.60 -2.33
CA MET A 22 5.92 -7.59 -3.29
C MET A 22 5.71 -6.63 -4.47
N ASN A 23 4.46 -6.27 -4.78
CA ASN A 23 4.10 -5.29 -5.80
C ASN A 23 4.17 -3.83 -5.30
N GLY A 24 4.69 -3.58 -4.09
CA GLY A 24 4.73 -2.26 -3.45
C GLY A 24 3.36 -1.77 -2.96
N GLY A 25 2.34 -2.61 -3.05
CA GLY A 25 1.01 -2.38 -2.51
C GLY A 25 0.96 -2.54 -0.99
N GLU A 26 -0.11 -2.02 -0.39
CA GLU A 26 -0.42 -2.24 1.01
C GLU A 26 -1.06 -3.63 1.18
N TRP A 27 -0.58 -4.40 2.16
CA TRP A 27 -1.19 -5.67 2.54
C TRP A 27 -2.54 -5.43 3.23
N VAL A 28 -3.55 -6.22 2.85
CA VAL A 28 -4.93 -6.04 3.28
C VAL A 28 -5.46 -7.25 4.06
N ALA A 29 -5.21 -8.47 3.58
CA ALA A 29 -5.71 -9.72 4.18
C ALA A 29 -4.87 -10.94 3.73
N HIS A 30 -5.03 -12.07 4.42
CA HIS A 30 -4.39 -13.35 4.08
C HIS A 30 -5.40 -14.40 3.58
N ALA A 31 -4.88 -15.46 2.99
CA ALA A 31 -5.56 -16.68 2.54
C ALA A 31 -6.51 -16.47 1.35
N CYS A 32 -6.15 -15.61 0.40
CA CYS A 32 -6.85 -15.53 -0.87
C CYS A 32 -6.38 -16.62 -1.86
N THR A 33 -7.26 -16.96 -2.79
CA THR A 33 -7.00 -17.80 -3.97
C THR A 33 -7.41 -17.10 -5.27
N MET A 34 -8.15 -15.98 -5.18
CA MET A 34 -8.58 -15.16 -6.31
C MET A 34 -8.82 -13.71 -5.87
N ASP A 35 -8.63 -12.75 -6.79
CA ASP A 35 -8.74 -11.31 -6.52
C ASP A 35 -10.11 -10.90 -5.94
N ALA A 36 -11.18 -11.53 -6.41
CA ALA A 36 -12.55 -11.24 -5.96
C ALA A 36 -12.76 -11.46 -4.45
N GLN A 37 -11.94 -12.29 -3.79
CA GLN A 37 -11.99 -12.48 -2.34
C GLN A 37 -11.42 -11.29 -1.57
N CYS A 38 -10.58 -10.47 -2.22
CA CYS A 38 -9.97 -9.29 -1.63
C CYS A 38 -10.89 -8.06 -1.68
N GLU A 39 -11.85 -8.05 -2.59
CA GLU A 39 -12.78 -6.94 -2.83
C GLU A 39 -13.49 -6.40 -1.58
N PRO A 40 -13.98 -7.24 -0.65
CA PRO A 40 -14.63 -6.76 0.57
C PRO A 40 -13.69 -6.05 1.56
N TYR A 41 -12.39 -6.23 1.41
CA TYR A 41 -11.38 -5.71 2.34
C TYR A 41 -10.76 -4.39 1.88
N LYS A 42 -11.19 -3.85 0.74
CA LYS A 42 -10.74 -2.55 0.25
C LYS A 42 -11.03 -1.45 1.25
N ILE A 43 -10.01 -0.63 1.55
CA ILE A 43 -10.16 0.53 2.43
C ILE A 43 -10.95 1.62 1.73
N LYS A 44 -10.67 1.87 0.44
CA LYS A 44 -11.43 2.79 -0.40
C LYS A 44 -12.08 2.04 -1.56
N PRO A 45 -13.31 2.43 -1.97
CA PRO A 45 -13.97 1.83 -3.13
C PRO A 45 -13.17 1.93 -4.44
N THR A 46 -12.28 2.92 -4.53
CA THR A 46 -11.42 3.18 -5.69
C THR A 46 -10.13 2.36 -5.68
N ASP A 47 -9.80 1.71 -4.58
CA ASP A 47 -8.59 0.89 -4.51
C ASP A 47 -8.81 -0.36 -5.39
N HIS A 48 -7.77 -0.74 -6.11
CA HIS A 48 -7.73 -2.05 -6.76
C HIS A 48 -7.01 -3.01 -5.83
N VAL A 49 -7.46 -4.26 -5.76
CA VAL A 49 -6.82 -5.31 -4.97
C VAL A 49 -6.61 -6.56 -5.80
N VAL A 50 -5.53 -7.27 -5.50
CA VAL A 50 -5.14 -8.51 -6.16
C VAL A 50 -4.72 -9.54 -5.13
N CYS A 51 -4.86 -10.81 -5.48
CA CYS A 51 -4.36 -11.93 -4.70
C CYS A 51 -2.96 -12.32 -5.18
N LEU A 52 -1.95 -12.09 -4.35
CA LEU A 52 -0.54 -12.39 -4.62
C LEU A 52 0.00 -13.31 -3.52
N ASP A 53 0.46 -14.51 -3.89
CA ASP A 53 1.00 -15.50 -2.94
C ASP A 53 0.10 -15.75 -1.72
N SER A 54 -1.21 -15.84 -1.96
CA SER A 54 -2.25 -15.94 -0.93
C SER A 54 -2.43 -14.73 -0.01
N GLU A 55 -1.87 -13.57 -0.38
CA GLU A 55 -2.08 -12.28 0.27
C GLU A 55 -2.92 -11.35 -0.60
N CYS A 56 -3.89 -10.66 0.00
CA CYS A 56 -4.63 -9.58 -0.63
C CYS A 56 -3.81 -8.29 -0.53
N CYS A 57 -3.52 -7.68 -1.67
CA CYS A 57 -2.64 -6.53 -1.80
C CYS A 57 -3.32 -5.43 -2.59
N THR A 58 -3.16 -4.17 -2.19
CA THR A 58 -3.60 -3.05 -3.04
C THR A 58 -2.73 -2.92 -4.28
N VAL A 59 -3.32 -2.43 -5.37
CA VAL A 59 -2.60 -2.09 -6.60
C VAL A 59 -2.61 -0.57 -6.72
N PRO A 60 -1.48 0.10 -6.41
CA PRO A 60 -1.41 1.56 -6.44
C PRO A 60 -1.56 2.14 -7.86
N CYS A 61 -1.33 1.33 -8.89
CA CYS A 61 -1.29 1.73 -10.29
C CYS A 61 -2.36 1.03 -11.12
N SER A 62 -3.33 1.78 -11.67
CA SER A 62 -4.47 1.22 -12.41
C SER A 62 -4.10 0.54 -13.73
N ASN A 63 -2.89 0.76 -14.24
CA ASN A 63 -2.34 0.09 -15.42
C ASN A 63 -1.61 -1.23 -15.09
N ASN A 64 -1.76 -1.75 -13.87
CA ASN A 64 -1.04 -2.94 -13.38
C ASN A 64 0.50 -2.77 -13.35
N GLY A 65 0.98 -1.53 -13.45
CA GLY A 65 2.37 -1.15 -13.26
C GLY A 65 2.78 -1.14 -11.79
N THR A 66 4.04 -0.83 -11.53
CA THR A 66 4.56 -0.74 -10.16
C THR A 66 4.68 0.72 -9.74
N PHE A 67 4.35 1.01 -8.48
CA PHE A 67 4.58 2.33 -7.93
C PHE A 67 6.08 2.60 -7.80
N THR A 68 6.55 3.65 -8.46
CA THR A 68 7.97 4.03 -8.50
C THR A 68 8.47 4.69 -7.21
N GLY A 69 7.59 4.98 -6.24
CA GLY A 69 7.93 5.73 -5.03
C GLY A 69 7.75 7.25 -5.13
N LYS A 70 7.32 7.78 -6.28
CA LYS A 70 7.12 9.22 -6.53
C LYS A 70 5.66 9.58 -6.74
N THR A 71 5.22 10.69 -6.16
CA THR A 71 3.93 11.32 -6.50
C THR A 71 4.08 12.27 -7.68
N CYS A 72 3.00 12.55 -8.40
CA CYS A 72 2.99 13.42 -9.57
C CYS A 72 1.70 14.22 -9.71
N GLY A 73 1.77 15.37 -10.39
CA GLY A 73 0.61 16.04 -10.98
C GLY A 73 0.52 15.78 -12.49
N THR A 74 1.66 15.56 -13.15
CA THR A 74 1.78 15.18 -14.55
C THR A 74 2.86 14.11 -14.73
N SER A 75 2.89 13.42 -15.87
CA SER A 75 3.91 12.39 -16.15
C SER A 75 5.35 12.92 -16.14
N TYR A 76 5.56 14.22 -16.35
CA TYR A 76 6.89 14.83 -16.29
C TYR A 76 7.49 14.83 -14.87
N ASP A 77 6.65 14.84 -13.83
CA ASP A 77 7.11 14.79 -12.43
C ASP A 77 7.74 13.43 -12.07
N CYS A 78 7.49 12.42 -12.90
CA CYS A 78 8.04 11.07 -12.77
C CYS A 78 9.43 10.93 -13.40
N LEU A 79 9.92 11.97 -14.09
CA LEU A 79 11.23 11.98 -14.71
C LEU A 79 12.33 12.44 -13.75
N PRO A 80 13.58 12.00 -13.98
CA PRO A 80 13.99 10.99 -14.96
C PRO A 80 13.59 9.57 -14.54
N SER A 81 13.23 8.73 -15.51
CA SER A 81 12.93 7.31 -15.32
C SER A 81 13.65 6.46 -16.38
N ALA A 82 14.03 5.24 -16.00
CA ALA A 82 14.64 4.25 -16.91
C ALA A 82 13.58 3.46 -17.72
N GLU A 83 12.34 3.45 -17.24
CA GLU A 83 11.19 2.78 -17.86
C GLU A 83 10.15 3.81 -18.29
N ASN A 84 9.22 3.41 -19.16
CA ASN A 84 8.05 4.24 -19.45
C ASN A 84 7.26 4.47 -18.15
N VAL A 85 6.81 5.70 -17.94
CA VAL A 85 6.07 6.05 -16.73
C VAL A 85 4.83 6.86 -17.07
N ALA A 86 3.77 6.64 -16.29
CA ALA A 86 2.53 7.38 -16.33
C ALA A 86 2.24 7.98 -14.95
N CYS A 87 1.59 9.15 -14.94
CA CYS A 87 1.03 9.70 -13.72
C CYS A 87 -0.41 9.21 -13.58
N LEU A 88 -0.65 8.29 -12.64
CA LEU A 88 -1.96 7.66 -12.41
C LEU A 88 -2.40 7.98 -10.99
N THR A 89 -3.53 8.68 -10.86
CA THR A 89 -4.12 9.03 -9.56
C THR A 89 -3.12 9.73 -8.63
N GLY A 90 -2.22 10.55 -9.19
CA GLY A 90 -1.20 11.28 -8.43
C GLY A 90 0.04 10.47 -8.06
N LEU A 91 0.17 9.24 -8.57
CA LEU A 91 1.31 8.35 -8.36
C LEU A 91 2.03 8.07 -9.68
N CYS A 92 3.36 8.04 -9.64
CA CYS A 92 4.19 7.63 -10.77
C CYS A 92 4.25 6.11 -10.86
N CYS A 93 3.73 5.58 -11.97
CA CYS A 93 3.60 4.16 -12.25
C CYS A 93 4.38 3.78 -13.51
N THR A 94 5.01 2.60 -13.53
CA THR A 94 5.63 2.02 -14.73
C THR A 94 4.59 1.48 -15.72
#